data_AF-A0A2W7QSU9-F1
#
_entry.id   AF-A0A2W7QSU9-F1
#
_cell.length_a   1.000
_cell.length_b   1.000
_cell.length_c   1.000
_cell.angle_alpha   90.00
_cell.angle_beta   90.00
_cell.angle_gamma   90.00
#
_symmetry.space_group_name_H-M   'P 1'
#
loop_
_entity.id
_entity.type
_entity.pdbx_description
1 polymer ?
#
loop_
_entity_poly.entity_id
_entity_poly.type
_entity_poly.pdbx_seq_one_letter_code
_entity_poly.pdbx_strand_id
1 'polypeptide(L)'
;MDRAKIIDYYLQKISDKDFDLYDVRKELEKNDIEEEEIRIIIRLLDNQIQRQLVQTSYRDKSKEMIGIGAVLTFVGALITIGTYTGILNTGDSFLIVYGPVVAGISILVGGLSLRKKL
;
A
#
# COMPACT_ATOMS: atom_id res chain seq x y z
N MET A 1 31.16 13.24 5.22
CA MET A 1 30.17 12.20 5.57
C MET A 1 29.34 11.90 4.34
N ASP A 2 28.95 10.64 4.12
CA ASP A 2 28.07 10.27 3.01
C ASP A 2 26.64 10.69 3.34
N ARG A 3 26.02 11.51 2.48
CA ARG A 3 24.66 12.03 2.66
C ARG A 3 23.64 10.90 2.83
N ALA A 4 23.86 9.76 2.18
CA ALA A 4 22.97 8.60 2.28
C ALA A 4 22.90 8.07 3.72
N LYS A 5 24.05 7.98 4.41
CA LYS A 5 24.11 7.51 5.80
C LYS A 5 23.44 8.46 6.79
N ILE A 6 23.51 9.76 6.53
CA ILE A 6 22.83 10.78 7.34
C ILE A 6 21.31 10.62 7.19
N ILE A 7 20.84 10.48 5.96
CA ILE A 7 19.42 10.28 5.65
C ILE A 7 18.89 9.00 6.31
N ASP A 8 19.60 7.88 6.18
CA ASP A 8 19.18 6.61 6.77
C ASP A 8 19.13 6.68 8.31
N TYR A 9 20.12 7.30 8.95
CA TYR A 9 20.15 7.50 10.40
C TYR A 9 18.93 8.30 10.88
N TYR A 10 18.62 9.42 10.22
CA TYR A 10 17.50 10.27 10.61
C TYR A 10 16.14 9.65 10.27
N LEU A 11 16.01 8.90 9.17
CA LEU A 11 14.79 8.15 8.87
C LEU A 11 14.45 7.13 9.95
N GLN A 12 15.45 6.39 10.43
CA GLN A 12 15.26 5.43 11.51
C GLN A 12 14.88 6.14 12.82
N LYS A 13 15.55 7.25 13.13
CA LYS A 13 15.32 8.03 14.35
C LYS A 13 13.93 8.66 14.39
N ILE A 14 13.40 9.13 13.27
CA ILE A 14 12.02 9.65 13.13
C ILE A 14 11.00 8.52 13.27
N SER A 15 11.30 7.32 12.77
CA SER A 15 10.35 6.19 12.85
C SER A 15 10.19 5.63 14.27
N ASP A 16 11.25 5.69 15.07
CA ASP A 16 11.30 5.05 16.40
C ASP A 16 10.97 5.99 17.57
N LYS A 17 10.84 7.31 17.35
CA LYS A 17 10.66 8.33 18.40
C LYS A 17 9.69 9.42 17.95
N ASP A 18 9.17 10.18 18.91
CA ASP A 18 8.42 11.44 18.69
C ASP A 18 9.40 12.55 18.23
N PHE A 19 10.17 12.26 17.18
CA PHE A 19 11.27 13.04 16.65
C PHE A 19 10.89 13.44 15.23
N ASP A 20 10.86 14.74 14.95
CA ASP A 20 10.34 15.26 13.69
C ASP A 20 11.42 15.93 12.82
N LEU A 21 11.04 16.42 11.65
CA LEU A 21 11.96 17.13 10.74
C LEU A 21 12.51 18.43 11.35
N TYR A 22 11.81 19.03 12.32
CA TYR A 22 12.27 20.23 13.01
C TYR A 22 13.39 19.90 14.00
N ASP A 23 13.30 18.78 14.71
CA ASP A 23 14.37 18.27 15.56
C ASP A 23 15.61 17.86 14.75
N VAL A 24 15.42 17.26 13.57
CA VAL A 24 16.53 17.01 12.63
C VAL A 24 17.25 18.30 12.29
N ARG A 25 16.51 19.35 11.90
CA ARG A 25 17.10 20.65 11.55
C ARG A 25 17.93 21.21 12.70
N LYS A 26 17.38 21.21 13.93
CA LYS A 26 18.11 21.67 15.13
C LYS A 26 19.39 20.91 15.39
N GLU A 27 19.40 19.59 15.19
CA GLU A 27 20.61 18.79 15.35
C GLU A 27 21.64 19.10 14.26
N LEU A 28 21.22 19.30 13.01
CA LEU A 28 22.14 19.65 11.93
C LEU A 28 22.75 21.06 12.15
N GLU A 29 21.95 22.03 12.60
CA GLU A 29 22.43 23.37 12.97
C GLU A 29 23.44 23.31 14.12
N LYS A 30 23.17 22.48 15.15
CA LYS A 30 24.09 22.28 16.29
C LYS A 30 25.41 21.63 15.89
N ASN A 31 25.42 20.85 14.80
CA ASN A 31 26.62 20.22 14.26
C ASN A 31 27.37 21.10 13.25
N ASP A 32 27.03 22.40 13.17
CA ASP A 32 27.70 23.40 12.33
C ASP A 32 27.66 23.04 10.83
N ILE A 33 26.57 22.41 10.40
CA ILE A 33 26.32 22.11 8.99
C ILE A 33 25.78 23.36 8.30
N GLU A 34 26.31 23.66 7.11
CA GLU A 34 25.88 24.79 6.30
C GLU A 34 24.36 24.75 6.01
N GLU A 35 23.71 25.91 6.09
CA GLU A 35 22.25 26.03 5.96
C GLU A 35 21.72 25.48 4.61
N GLU A 36 22.50 25.62 3.53
CA GLU A 36 22.16 25.06 2.23
C GLU A 36 22.14 23.52 2.25
N GLU A 37 23.11 22.90 2.93
CA GLU A 37 23.18 21.46 3.09
C GLU A 37 22.05 20.93 3.98
N ILE A 38 21.73 21.65 5.06
CA ILE A 38 20.56 21.34 5.92
C ILE A 38 19.29 21.35 5.08
N ARG A 39 19.09 22.36 4.24
CA ARG A 39 17.92 22.47 3.37
C ARG A 39 17.82 21.28 2.42
N ILE A 40 18.93 20.84 1.83
CA ILE A 40 18.98 19.69 0.95
C ILE A 40 18.62 18.41 1.71
N ILE A 41 19.21 18.17 2.88
CA ILE A 41 18.97 16.98 3.70
C ILE A 41 17.51 16.90 4.12
N ILE A 42 16.94 17.99 4.64
CA ILE A 42 15.54 18.04 5.06
C ILE A 42 14.59 17.74 3.89
N ARG A 43 14.86 18.31 2.71
CA ARG A 43 14.04 18.03 1.51
C ARG A 43 14.12 16.56 1.09
N LEU A 44 15.30 15.95 1.18
CA LEU A 44 15.46 14.53 0.84
C LEU A 44 14.75 13.63 1.86
N LEU A 45 14.82 13.96 3.15
CA LEU A 45 14.11 13.26 4.21
C LEU A 45 12.59 13.33 4.01
N ASP A 46 12.03 14.54 3.81
CA ASP A 46 10.59 14.73 3.58
C ASP A 46 10.11 13.91 2.37
N ASN A 47 10.81 13.99 1.24
CA ASN A 47 10.50 13.19 0.06
C ASN A 47 10.52 11.68 0.34
N GLN A 48 11.48 11.21 1.14
CA GLN A 48 11.62 9.80 1.46
C GLN A 48 10.53 9.31 2.41
N ILE A 49 10.16 10.12 3.41
CA ILE A 49 9.04 9.86 4.33
C ILE A 49 7.73 9.79 3.54
N GLN A 50 7.45 10.79 2.70
CA GLN A 50 6.24 10.79 1.87
C GLN A 50 6.19 9.57 0.95
N ARG A 51 7.31 9.21 0.33
CA ARG A 51 7.40 8.02 -0.53
C ARG A 51 7.12 6.73 0.25
N GLN A 52 7.67 6.58 1.45
CA GLN A 52 7.41 5.42 2.31
C GLN A 52 5.94 5.34 2.76
N LEU A 53 5.32 6.46 3.12
CA LEU A 53 3.90 6.52 3.47
C LEU A 53 3.01 6.11 2.29
N VAL A 54 3.30 6.64 1.11
CA VAL A 54 2.58 6.29 -0.13
C VAL A 54 2.75 4.81 -0.48
N GLN A 55 3.97 4.28 -0.40
CA GLN A 55 4.24 2.85 -0.63
C GLN A 55 3.52 1.97 0.40
N THR A 56 3.51 2.35 1.67
CA THR A 56 2.81 1.58 2.71
C THR A 56 1.30 1.59 2.45
N SER A 57 0.73 2.76 2.14
CA SER A 57 -0.69 2.90 1.78
C SER A 57 -1.07 2.05 0.57
N TYR A 58 -0.29 2.10 -0.51
CA TYR A 58 -0.53 1.27 -1.70
C TYR A 58 -0.41 -0.22 -1.40
N ARG A 59 0.53 -0.64 -0.53
CA ARG A 59 0.71 -2.04 -0.12
C ARG A 59 -0.49 -2.55 0.66
N ASP A 60 -0.97 -1.77 1.61
CA ASP A 60 -2.10 -2.15 2.45
C ASP A 60 -3.39 -2.18 1.63
N LYS A 61 -3.60 -1.18 0.77
CA LYS A 61 -4.72 -1.17 -0.18
C LYS A 61 -4.69 -2.35 -1.15
N SER A 62 -3.51 -2.70 -1.65
CA SER A 62 -3.33 -3.86 -2.53
C SER A 62 -3.71 -5.16 -1.83
N LYS A 63 -3.24 -5.37 -0.59
CA LYS A 63 -3.61 -6.55 0.22
C LYS A 63 -5.11 -6.62 0.47
N GLU A 64 -5.73 -5.51 0.84
CA GLU A 64 -7.17 -5.41 1.08
C GLU A 64 -7.97 -5.78 -0.18
N MET A 65 -7.64 -5.18 -1.33
CA MET A 65 -8.30 -5.48 -2.60
C MET A 65 -8.13 -6.94 -3.01
N ILE A 66 -6.92 -7.49 -2.89
CA ILE A 66 -6.67 -8.91 -3.20
C ILE A 66 -7.51 -9.81 -2.28
N GLY A 67 -7.59 -9.51 -0.98
CA GLY A 67 -8.39 -10.27 -0.03
C GLY A 67 -9.88 -10.25 -0.36
N ILE A 68 -10.45 -9.06 -0.56
CA ILE A 68 -11.87 -8.90 -0.91
C ILE A 68 -12.18 -9.61 -2.23
N GLY A 69 -11.35 -9.40 -3.26
CA GLY A 69 -11.55 -10.03 -4.56
C GLY A 69 -11.43 -11.55 -4.50
N ALA A 70 -10.50 -12.10 -3.71
CA ALA A 70 -10.35 -13.54 -3.49
C ALA A 70 -11.60 -14.15 -2.84
N VAL A 71 -12.09 -13.54 -1.75
CA VAL A 71 -13.30 -14.00 -1.06
C VAL A 71 -14.51 -13.93 -1.98
N LEU A 72 -14.71 -12.81 -2.68
CA LEU A 72 -15.84 -12.62 -3.57
C LEU A 72 -15.82 -13.61 -4.74
N THR A 73 -14.64 -13.85 -5.32
CA THR A 73 -14.44 -14.84 -6.39
C THR A 73 -14.76 -16.24 -5.89
N PHE A 74 -14.27 -16.61 -4.70
CA PHE A 74 -14.49 -17.92 -4.11
C PHE A 74 -15.97 -18.18 -3.80
N VAL A 75 -16.64 -17.22 -3.15
CA VAL A 75 -18.08 -17.30 -2.88
C VAL A 75 -18.88 -17.36 -4.18
N GLY A 76 -18.55 -16.51 -5.16
CA GLY A 76 -19.16 -16.54 -6.48
C GLY A 76 -19.01 -17.91 -7.17
N ALA A 77 -17.83 -18.52 -7.07
CA ALA A 77 -17.55 -19.84 -7.64
C ALA A 77 -18.38 -20.93 -6.95
N LEU A 78 -18.49 -20.89 -5.62
CA LEU A 78 -19.34 -21.82 -4.86
C LEU A 78 -20.82 -21.70 -5.25
N ILE A 79 -21.34 -20.48 -5.38
CA ILE A 79 -22.73 -20.25 -5.84
C ILE A 79 -22.89 -20.78 -7.25
N THR A 80 -21.94 -20.50 -8.14
CA THR A 80 -21.94 -21.01 -9.53
C THR A 80 -22.00 -22.53 -9.57
N ILE A 81 -21.12 -23.21 -8.84
CA ILE A 81 -21.09 -24.66 -8.77
C ILE A 81 -22.39 -25.19 -8.16
N GLY A 82 -22.88 -24.59 -7.06
CA GLY A 82 -24.12 -24.97 -6.40
C GLY A 82 -25.35 -24.87 -7.32
N THR A 83 -25.42 -23.82 -8.14
CA THR A 83 -26.47 -23.65 -9.16
C THR A 83 -26.35 -24.70 -10.26
N TYR A 84 -25.16 -24.94 -10.80
CA TYR A 84 -24.96 -25.91 -11.89
C TYR A 84 -25.12 -27.38 -11.48
N THR A 85 -24.83 -27.70 -10.21
CA THR A 85 -25.02 -29.03 -9.63
C THR A 85 -26.46 -29.28 -9.16
N GLY A 86 -27.34 -28.29 -9.26
CA GLY A 86 -28.74 -28.38 -8.85
C GLY A 86 -28.96 -28.32 -7.33
N ILE A 87 -27.92 -28.05 -6.54
CA ILE A 87 -28.02 -27.84 -5.08
C ILE A 87 -28.77 -26.53 -4.78
N LEU A 88 -28.53 -25.50 -5.60
CA LEU A 88 -29.21 -24.21 -5.52
C LEU A 88 -30.18 -24.07 -6.70
N ASN A 89 -31.47 -24.22 -6.44
CA ASN A 89 -32.49 -24.17 -7.49
C ASN A 89 -32.78 -22.71 -7.88
N THR A 90 -32.10 -22.22 -8.91
CA THR A 90 -32.15 -20.81 -9.34
C THR A 90 -33.05 -20.58 -10.57
N GLY A 91 -33.78 -21.62 -11.00
CA GLY A 91 -34.57 -21.60 -12.25
C GLY A 91 -33.67 -21.35 -13.47
N ASP A 92 -34.15 -20.56 -14.44
CA ASP A 92 -33.41 -20.21 -15.67
C ASP A 92 -32.45 -19.01 -15.52
N SER A 93 -32.28 -18.46 -14.32
CA SER A 93 -31.49 -17.24 -14.08
C SER A 93 -29.98 -17.51 -13.87
N PHE A 94 -29.36 -18.25 -14.79
CA PHE A 94 -27.93 -18.60 -14.73
C PHE A 94 -27.00 -17.38 -14.90
N LEU A 95 -27.44 -16.30 -15.56
CA LEU A 95 -26.63 -15.11 -15.84
C LEU A 95 -26.25 -14.29 -14.60
N ILE A 96 -27.13 -14.24 -13.58
CA ILE A 96 -26.91 -13.44 -12.36
C ILE A 96 -25.77 -14.04 -11.51
N VAL A 97 -25.55 -15.34 -11.64
CA VAL A 97 -24.61 -16.11 -10.83
C VAL A 97 -23.14 -15.80 -11.16
N TYR A 98 -22.86 -15.31 -12.38
CA TYR A 98 -21.50 -14.94 -12.79
C TYR A 98 -21.03 -13.58 -12.29
N GLY A 99 -21.96 -12.69 -11.90
CA GLY A 99 -21.65 -11.32 -11.47
C GLY A 99 -20.61 -11.26 -10.34
N PRO A 100 -20.79 -12.02 -9.23
CA PRO A 100 -19.82 -12.07 -8.15
C PRO A 100 -18.43 -12.56 -8.57
N VAL A 101 -18.35 -13.57 -9.44
CA VAL A 101 -17.07 -14.11 -9.94
C VAL A 101 -16.32 -13.06 -10.76
N VAL A 102 -17.01 -12.42 -11.72
CA VAL A 102 -16.41 -11.39 -12.58
C VAL A 102 -16.00 -10.16 -11.77
N ALA A 103 -16.83 -9.73 -10.82
CA ALA A 103 -16.50 -8.63 -9.91
C ALA A 103 -15.28 -8.96 -9.03
N GLY A 104 -15.24 -10.16 -8.44
CA GLY A 104 -14.12 -10.62 -7.63
C GLY A 104 -12.80 -10.67 -8.39
N ILE A 105 -12.81 -11.21 -9.61
CA ILE A 105 -11.63 -11.25 -10.49
C ILE A 105 -11.16 -9.83 -10.85
N SER A 106 -12.09 -8.92 -11.17
CA SER A 106 -11.76 -7.54 -11.51
C SER A 106 -11.07 -6.82 -10.35
N ILE A 107 -11.57 -7.00 -9.13
CA ILE A 107 -10.98 -6.43 -7.92
C ILE A 107 -9.59 -7.04 -7.65
N LEU A 108 -9.43 -8.36 -7.82
CA LEU A 108 -8.14 -9.05 -7.71
C LEU A 108 -7.09 -8.48 -8.67
N VAL A 109 -7.44 -8.34 -9.95
CA VAL A 109 -6.54 -7.78 -10.97
C VAL A 109 -6.18 -6.33 -10.63
N GLY A 110 -7.14 -5.54 -10.15
CA GLY A 110 -6.89 -4.18 -9.66
C GLY A 110 -5.88 -4.15 -8.50
N GLY A 111 -6.06 -5.04 -7.50
CA GLY A 111 -5.14 -5.15 -6.37
C GLY A 111 -3.74 -5.61 -6.76
N LEU A 112 -3.62 -6.54 -7.70
CA LEU A 112 -2.32 -7.00 -8.25
C LEU A 112 -1.61 -5.91 -9.05
N SER A 113 -2.36 -5.12 -9.84
CA SER A 113 -1.81 -3.98 -10.57
C SER A 113 -1.28 -2.91 -9.62
N LEU A 114 -1.99 -2.64 -8.52
CA LEU A 114 -1.53 -1.75 -7.46
C LEU A 114 -0.24 -2.25 -6.81
N ARG A 115 -0.13 -3.58 -6.60
CA ARG A 115 1.09 -4.21 -6.08
C ARG A 115 2.29 -4.04 -6.98
N LYS A 116 2.10 -4.07 -8.30
CA LYS A 116 3.18 -3.91 -9.29
C LYS A 116 3.71 -2.48 -9.35
N LYS A 117 2.94 -1.49 -8.88
CA LYS A 117 3.33 -0.09 -8.83
C LYS A 117 4.11 0.29 -7.56
N LEU A 118 4.24 -0.63 -6.61
CA LEU A 118 5.07 -0.50 -5.40
C LEU A 118 6.54 -0.78 -5.70
#